data_AF-A0A9W7XXF0-F1
#
_entry.id   AF-A0A9W7XXF0-F1
#
_cell.length_a   1.000
_cell.length_b   1.000
_cell.length_c   1.000
_cell.angle_alpha   90.00
_cell.angle_beta   90.00
_cell.angle_gamma   90.00
#
_symmetry.space_group_name_H-M   'P 1'
#
loop_
_entity.id
_entity.type
_entity.pdbx_description
1 polymer ?
#
loop_
_entity_poly.entity_id
_entity_poly.type
_entity_poly.pdbx_seq_one_letter_code
_entity_poly.pdbx_strand_id
1 'polypeptide(L)'
;MSNRALYERGNHIARYISAYLQQNKSVPWYEVSSKYRLSQSAINRILDARGIDVEKRKKMIDAVTQLADKKHDAALGRSDWEAVAETLDVSLIDGLWLFDEAASTVTMRQKPSIDDWSTDDLDVLKSFVASNFVNQEREEWRLVGNYMNIRPADCCHAYRTFTRQIMTHDLFAAVGARVKQRQSWNEIHERFPIFNDSEHLRKVYYSTRHSPERIEQMVDRTRWTSSQNRYFRRIFQAKYRPGDEDDLAMTIATAMPDRSVEDIQNKIAHAAKMFSPPVKPQSREVETPDSELETGTGACPAAEAGAIASGMGGQNVDPQLAAQTAAVNREVTRMIQLRGRVFWDRVCEAVGLTEIACMELCQVNEGKERWVYDPKTFARGKAVRMAEFIRSHYPGPEPPNFHAVSNYMWTDMRDCEEMLRLWRGQIEWTREAKDDIVEMRKQH
;
A
#
# COMPACT_ATOMS: atom_id res chain seq x y z
N MET A 1 13.08 22.11 -12.14
CA MET A 1 11.86 22.69 -12.74
C MET A 1 11.16 23.52 -11.67
N SER A 2 10.66 24.71 -11.99
CA SER A 2 9.89 25.51 -11.03
C SER A 2 8.49 24.92 -10.82
N ASN A 3 7.87 25.16 -9.65
CA ASN A 3 6.47 24.78 -9.38
C ASN A 3 5.51 25.34 -10.44
N ARG A 4 5.86 26.50 -11.02
CA ARG A 4 5.15 27.10 -12.15
C ARG A 4 5.18 26.21 -13.40
N ALA A 5 6.33 25.62 -13.75
CA ALA A 5 6.44 24.72 -14.91
C ALA A 5 5.67 23.40 -14.72
N LEU A 6 5.62 22.86 -13.49
CA LEU A 6 4.80 21.68 -13.17
C LEU A 6 3.30 22.00 -13.23
N TYR A 7 2.89 23.16 -12.70
CA TYR A 7 1.52 23.65 -12.77
C TYR A 7 1.07 23.92 -14.22
N GLU A 8 1.92 24.56 -15.02
CA GLU A 8 1.67 24.82 -16.45
C GLU A 8 1.59 23.52 -17.25
N ARG A 9 2.42 22.51 -16.94
CA ARG A 9 2.35 21.18 -17.57
C ARG A 9 1.07 20.43 -17.20
N GLY A 10 0.66 20.47 -15.93
CA GLY A 10 -0.62 19.89 -15.48
C GLY A 10 -1.83 20.54 -16.16
N ASN A 11 -1.81 21.87 -16.30
CA ASN A 11 -2.84 22.60 -17.04
C ASN A 11 -2.87 22.26 -18.54
N HIS A 12 -1.71 22.07 -19.15
CA HIS A 12 -1.62 21.67 -20.55
C HIS A 12 -2.20 20.26 -20.78
N ILE A 13 -1.87 19.31 -19.90
CA ILE A 13 -2.41 17.94 -19.94
C ILE A 13 -3.94 17.96 -19.75
N ALA A 14 -4.44 18.71 -18.76
CA ALA A 14 -5.88 18.83 -18.52
C ALA A 14 -6.64 19.41 -19.73
N ARG A 15 -6.08 20.41 -20.42
CA ARG A 15 -6.69 20.97 -21.65
C ARG A 15 -6.72 19.94 -22.79
N TYR A 16 -5.62 19.21 -22.99
CA TYR A 16 -5.54 18.18 -24.03
C TYR A 16 -6.55 17.05 -23.76
N ILE A 17 -6.63 16.59 -22.52
CA ILE A 17 -7.61 15.59 -22.08
C ILE A 17 -9.04 16.10 -22.24
N SER A 18 -9.31 17.35 -21.87
CA SER A 18 -10.63 17.94 -22.03
C SER A 18 -11.05 17.98 -23.50
N ALA A 19 -10.13 18.37 -24.40
CA ALA A 19 -10.39 18.36 -25.85
C ALA A 19 -10.63 16.94 -26.37
N TYR A 20 -9.82 15.96 -25.92
CA TYR A 20 -9.99 14.55 -26.27
C TYR A 20 -11.36 14.02 -25.80
N LEU A 21 -11.75 14.29 -24.55
CA LEU A 21 -13.02 13.84 -23.99
C LEU A 21 -14.23 14.55 -24.62
N GLN A 22 -14.09 15.80 -25.07
CA GLN A 22 -15.14 16.49 -25.84
C GLN A 22 -15.38 15.81 -27.21
N GLN A 23 -14.31 15.33 -27.85
CA GLN A 23 -14.39 14.60 -29.12
C GLN A 23 -14.84 13.15 -28.94
N ASN A 24 -14.60 12.56 -27.76
CA ASN A 24 -14.88 11.15 -27.45
C ASN A 24 -15.88 11.05 -26.29
N LYS A 25 -17.13 11.52 -26.51
CA LYS A 25 -18.15 11.57 -25.45
C LYS A 25 -18.48 10.22 -24.82
N SER A 26 -18.25 9.11 -25.53
CA SER A 26 -18.45 7.75 -25.03
C SER A 26 -17.38 7.30 -24.03
N VAL A 27 -16.21 7.96 -24.00
CA VAL A 27 -15.15 7.62 -23.05
C VAL A 27 -15.53 8.19 -21.67
N PRO A 28 -15.64 7.34 -20.64
CA PRO A 28 -15.91 7.81 -19.30
C PRO A 28 -14.76 8.70 -18.81
N TRP A 29 -15.11 9.85 -18.24
CA TRP A 29 -14.10 10.83 -17.80
C TRP A 29 -13.19 10.25 -16.72
N TYR A 30 -13.69 9.32 -15.88
CA TYR A 30 -12.93 8.71 -14.80
C TYR A 30 -11.81 7.83 -15.32
N GLU A 31 -12.00 7.07 -16.41
CA GLU A 31 -10.94 6.26 -17.02
C GLU A 31 -9.74 7.13 -17.40
N VAL A 32 -10.02 8.30 -17.96
CA VAL A 32 -8.99 9.25 -18.36
C VAL A 32 -8.41 9.96 -17.14
N SER A 33 -9.24 10.34 -16.17
CA SER A 33 -8.76 11.00 -14.95
C SER A 33 -7.85 10.10 -14.11
N SER A 34 -8.19 8.81 -14.05
CA SER A 34 -7.46 7.75 -13.37
C SER A 34 -6.12 7.54 -14.09
N LYS A 35 -6.18 7.19 -15.39
CA LYS A 35 -5.00 6.93 -16.23
C LYS A 35 -3.97 8.06 -16.22
N TYR A 36 -4.42 9.31 -16.19
CA TYR A 36 -3.54 10.49 -16.17
C TYR A 36 -3.37 11.13 -14.79
N ARG A 37 -3.94 10.53 -13.74
CA ARG A 37 -3.88 10.98 -12.33
C ARG A 37 -4.13 12.48 -12.17
N LEU A 38 -5.25 12.93 -12.72
CA LEU A 38 -5.60 14.33 -12.71
C LEU A 38 -5.90 14.83 -11.30
N SER A 39 -5.50 16.06 -11.00
CA SER A 39 -5.90 16.72 -9.75
C SER A 39 -7.41 16.98 -9.75
N GLN A 40 -8.02 17.13 -8.57
CA GLN A 40 -9.45 17.46 -8.46
C GLN A 40 -9.81 18.73 -9.24
N SER A 41 -8.94 19.74 -9.29
CA SER A 41 -9.20 20.96 -10.07
C SER A 41 -9.13 20.72 -11.59
N ALA A 42 -8.34 19.74 -12.04
CA ALA A 42 -8.33 19.33 -13.45
C ALA A 42 -9.57 18.51 -13.79
N ILE A 43 -10.00 17.61 -12.89
CA ILE A 43 -11.25 16.85 -13.01
C ILE A 43 -12.44 17.81 -13.09
N ASN A 44 -12.59 18.73 -12.13
CA ASN A 44 -13.69 19.70 -12.14
C ASN A 44 -13.74 20.51 -13.44
N ARG A 45 -12.59 20.94 -13.98
CA ARG A 45 -12.55 21.65 -15.27
C ARG A 45 -12.98 20.79 -16.45
N ILE A 46 -12.63 19.50 -16.45
CA ILE A 46 -13.10 18.55 -17.47
C ILE A 46 -14.61 18.36 -17.36
N LEU A 47 -15.14 18.25 -16.14
CA LEU A 47 -16.56 18.11 -15.89
C LEU A 47 -17.33 19.36 -16.34
N ASP A 48 -16.86 20.56 -15.97
CA ASP A 48 -17.42 21.84 -16.42
C ASP A 48 -17.40 21.93 -17.95
N ALA A 49 -16.29 21.56 -18.59
CA ALA A 49 -16.14 21.56 -20.04
C ALA A 49 -17.03 20.52 -20.77
N ARG A 50 -17.55 19.52 -20.04
CA ARG A 50 -18.56 18.57 -20.52
C ARG A 50 -19.99 19.00 -20.19
N GLY A 51 -20.18 20.12 -19.51
CA GLY A 51 -21.48 20.57 -19.01
C GLY A 51 -22.05 19.66 -17.93
N ILE A 52 -21.18 18.92 -17.22
CA ILE A 52 -21.60 18.11 -16.07
C ILE A 52 -21.76 19.07 -14.91
N ASP A 53 -23.01 19.28 -14.50
CA ASP A 53 -23.36 20.11 -13.35
C ASP A 53 -22.73 19.56 -12.07
N VAL A 54 -21.78 20.32 -11.52
CA VAL A 54 -21.02 19.98 -10.30
C VAL A 54 -21.95 19.80 -9.10
N GLU A 55 -23.02 20.57 -9.00
CA GLU A 55 -23.98 20.47 -7.90
C GLU A 55 -24.83 19.22 -8.04
N LYS A 56 -25.27 18.89 -9.26
CA LYS A 56 -25.95 17.62 -9.55
C LYS A 56 -25.06 16.43 -9.23
N ARG A 57 -23.76 16.51 -9.55
CA ARG A 57 -22.78 15.47 -9.25
C ARG A 57 -22.56 15.31 -7.76
N LYS A 58 -22.42 16.39 -7.01
CA LYS A 58 -22.30 16.35 -5.55
C LYS A 58 -23.52 15.66 -4.92
N LYS A 59 -24.72 16.04 -5.36
CA LYS A 59 -25.96 15.35 -4.95
C LYS A 59 -25.95 13.86 -5.28
N MET A 60 -25.37 13.48 -6.42
CA MET A 60 -25.23 12.07 -6.80
C MET A 60 -24.24 11.34 -5.89
N ILE A 61 -23.09 11.94 -5.56
CA ILE A 61 -22.12 11.38 -4.61
C ILE A 61 -22.78 11.16 -3.24
N ASP A 62 -23.52 12.15 -2.75
CA ASP A 62 -24.24 12.07 -1.49
C ASP A 62 -25.31 10.95 -1.54
N ALA A 63 -26.05 10.85 -2.66
CA ALA A 63 -27.07 9.81 -2.86
C ALA A 63 -26.47 8.40 -2.92
N VAL A 64 -25.38 8.20 -3.66
CA VAL A 64 -24.63 6.93 -3.72
C VAL A 64 -24.18 6.52 -2.32
N THR A 65 -23.60 7.45 -1.57
CA THR A 65 -23.08 7.18 -0.21
C THR A 65 -24.20 6.77 0.74
N GLN A 66 -25.28 7.54 0.81
CA GLN A 66 -26.44 7.24 1.66
C GLN A 66 -27.08 5.90 1.30
N LEU A 67 -27.16 5.59 0.00
CA LEU A 67 -27.78 4.35 -0.45
C LEU A 67 -26.86 3.15 -0.20
N ALA A 68 -25.55 3.30 -0.39
CA ALA A 68 -24.56 2.27 -0.07
C ALA A 68 -24.59 1.92 1.43
N ASP A 69 -24.72 2.92 2.31
CA ASP A 69 -24.88 2.70 3.74
C ASP A 69 -26.20 1.97 4.06
N LYS A 70 -27.31 2.41 3.43
CA LYS A 70 -28.63 1.78 3.61
C LYS A 70 -28.68 0.34 3.10
N LYS A 71 -27.92 0.05 2.05
CA LYS A 71 -27.83 -1.27 1.39
C LYS A 71 -26.62 -2.08 1.88
N HIS A 72 -26.01 -1.69 3.00
CA HIS A 72 -24.92 -2.43 3.59
C HIS A 72 -25.43 -3.73 4.24
N ASP A 73 -24.94 -4.86 3.74
CA ASP A 73 -25.16 -6.15 4.38
C ASP A 73 -24.06 -6.37 5.43
N ALA A 74 -24.44 -6.27 6.71
CA ALA A 74 -23.52 -6.44 7.83
C ALA A 74 -22.97 -7.88 7.94
N ALA A 75 -23.72 -8.89 7.50
CA ALA A 75 -23.28 -10.29 7.54
C ALA A 75 -22.19 -10.55 6.50
N LEU A 76 -22.34 -10.00 5.29
CA LEU A 76 -21.32 -10.06 4.24
C LEU A 76 -20.21 -9.01 4.44
N GLY A 77 -20.51 -7.95 5.19
CA GLY A 77 -19.64 -6.81 5.46
C GLY A 77 -19.38 -5.94 4.23
N ARG A 78 -20.31 -5.88 3.27
CA ARG A 78 -20.24 -5.06 2.05
C ARG A 78 -21.64 -4.61 1.62
N SER A 79 -21.69 -3.58 0.77
CA SER A 79 -22.96 -3.07 0.23
C SER A 79 -23.39 -3.82 -1.03
N ASP A 80 -24.71 -3.91 -1.24
CA ASP A 80 -25.32 -4.41 -2.48
C ASP A 80 -25.21 -3.34 -3.58
N TRP A 81 -24.06 -3.32 -4.25
CA TRP A 81 -23.71 -2.28 -5.22
C TRP A 81 -24.53 -2.35 -6.49
N GLU A 82 -24.99 -3.54 -6.88
CA GLU A 82 -25.92 -3.75 -7.99
C GLU A 82 -27.25 -3.03 -7.70
N ALA A 83 -27.83 -3.23 -6.51
CA ALA A 83 -29.05 -2.52 -6.12
C ALA A 83 -28.85 -1.01 -5.98
N VAL A 84 -27.68 -0.56 -5.52
CA VAL A 84 -27.32 0.87 -5.45
C VAL A 84 -27.30 1.48 -6.85
N ALA A 85 -26.61 0.83 -7.79
CA ALA A 85 -26.47 1.29 -9.17
C ALA A 85 -27.83 1.32 -9.89
N GLU A 86 -28.65 0.27 -9.73
CA GLU A 86 -30.01 0.19 -10.30
C GLU A 86 -30.91 1.31 -9.77
N THR A 87 -30.91 1.55 -8.45
CA THR A 87 -31.78 2.58 -7.84
C THR A 87 -31.45 3.99 -8.34
N LEU A 88 -30.18 4.26 -8.66
CA LEU A 88 -29.71 5.57 -9.10
C LEU A 88 -29.63 5.70 -10.63
N ASP A 89 -29.98 4.66 -11.37
CA ASP A 89 -29.87 4.58 -12.83
C ASP A 89 -28.47 4.95 -13.34
N VAL A 90 -27.44 4.35 -12.72
CA VAL A 90 -26.04 4.50 -13.09
C VAL A 90 -25.40 3.14 -13.33
N SER A 91 -24.27 3.11 -14.05
CA SER A 91 -23.49 1.87 -14.15
C SER A 91 -22.86 1.53 -12.80
N LEU A 92 -22.61 0.24 -12.55
CA LEU A 92 -21.95 -0.24 -11.33
C LEU A 92 -20.60 0.47 -11.10
N ILE A 93 -19.80 0.60 -12.16
CA ILE A 93 -18.49 1.23 -12.11
C ILE A 93 -18.59 2.74 -11.85
N ASP A 94 -19.56 3.42 -12.47
CA ASP A 94 -19.81 4.84 -12.20
C ASP A 94 -20.21 5.06 -10.75
N GLY A 95 -21.08 4.21 -10.20
CA GLY A 95 -21.49 4.25 -8.79
C GLY A 95 -20.31 4.08 -7.84
N LEU A 96 -19.42 3.11 -8.09
CA LEU A 96 -18.23 2.88 -7.27
C LEU A 96 -17.22 4.04 -7.33
N TRP A 97 -17.07 4.69 -8.49
CA TRP A 97 -16.24 5.89 -8.62
C TRP A 97 -16.82 7.08 -7.85
N LEU A 98 -18.13 7.30 -7.97
CA LEU A 98 -18.82 8.35 -7.21
C LEU A 98 -18.67 8.13 -5.70
N PHE A 99 -18.69 6.86 -5.26
CA PHE A 99 -18.41 6.52 -3.86
C PHE A 99 -16.95 6.71 -3.46
N ASP A 100 -15.98 6.37 -4.32
CA ASP A 100 -14.54 6.57 -4.04
C ASP A 100 -14.21 8.05 -3.82
N GLU A 101 -14.92 8.93 -4.53
CA GLU A 101 -14.80 10.38 -4.38
C GLU A 101 -15.49 10.92 -3.13
N ALA A 102 -16.50 10.22 -2.64
CA ALA A 102 -17.02 10.50 -1.32
C ALA A 102 -15.89 10.22 -0.32
N ALA A 103 -15.59 11.15 0.57
CA ALA A 103 -14.69 10.91 1.70
C ALA A 103 -15.38 9.97 2.71
N SER A 104 -15.74 8.77 2.26
CA SER A 104 -16.58 7.82 2.96
C SER A 104 -15.93 7.47 4.30
N THR A 105 -16.75 7.51 5.34
CA THR A 105 -16.35 7.10 6.70
C THR A 105 -16.48 5.60 6.91
N VAL A 106 -16.98 4.84 5.90
CA VAL A 106 -17.10 3.39 5.98
C VAL A 106 -15.71 2.80 6.13
N THR A 107 -15.47 2.20 7.30
CA THR A 107 -14.17 1.61 7.60
C THR A 107 -14.02 0.32 6.81
N MET A 108 -13.09 0.33 5.85
CA MET A 108 -12.76 -0.87 5.08
C MET A 108 -12.24 -1.98 5.98
N ARG A 109 -12.70 -3.19 5.72
CA ARG A 109 -12.17 -4.39 6.38
C ARG A 109 -10.76 -4.71 5.89
N GLN A 110 -10.02 -5.44 6.71
CA GLN A 110 -8.70 -5.94 6.35
C GLN A 110 -8.75 -7.47 6.30
N LYS A 111 -8.15 -8.05 5.27
CA LYS A 111 -8.00 -9.50 5.07
C LYS A 111 -6.59 -9.77 4.54
N PRO A 112 -5.55 -9.51 5.36
CA PRO A 112 -4.17 -9.52 4.90
C PRO A 112 -3.70 -10.93 4.49
N SER A 113 -4.29 -11.99 5.06
CA SER A 113 -3.98 -13.37 4.69
C SER A 113 -5.06 -13.98 3.81
N ILE A 114 -4.69 -14.82 2.85
CA ILE A 114 -5.64 -15.60 2.03
C ILE A 114 -6.54 -16.49 2.90
N ASP A 115 -6.06 -16.92 4.07
CA ASP A 115 -6.81 -17.75 5.02
C ASP A 115 -7.97 -16.98 5.71
N ASP A 116 -8.03 -15.65 5.54
CA ASP A 116 -9.12 -14.78 6.04
C ASP A 116 -10.27 -14.64 5.02
N TRP A 117 -10.06 -15.12 3.79
CA TRP A 117 -11.03 -15.04 2.70
C TRP A 117 -11.93 -16.27 2.70
N SER A 118 -13.25 -16.04 2.71
CA SER A 118 -14.20 -17.13 2.47
C SER A 118 -14.19 -17.52 0.98
N THR A 119 -14.71 -18.70 0.66
CA THR A 119 -14.89 -19.11 -0.74
C THR A 119 -15.78 -18.12 -1.49
N ASP A 120 -16.87 -17.66 -0.86
CA ASP A 120 -17.79 -16.68 -1.43
C ASP A 120 -17.12 -15.33 -1.70
N ASP A 121 -16.23 -14.86 -0.81
CA ASP A 121 -15.46 -13.63 -1.04
C ASP A 121 -14.56 -13.76 -2.27
N LEU A 122 -13.88 -14.90 -2.42
CA LEU A 122 -12.98 -15.15 -3.55
C LEU A 122 -13.73 -15.28 -4.87
N ASP A 123 -14.89 -15.95 -4.86
CA ASP A 123 -15.71 -16.09 -6.05
C ASP A 123 -16.27 -14.75 -6.49
N VAL A 124 -16.74 -13.91 -5.55
CA VAL A 124 -17.22 -12.57 -5.87
C VAL A 124 -16.08 -11.67 -6.36
N LEU A 125 -14.93 -11.68 -5.67
CA LEU A 125 -13.74 -10.95 -6.10
C LEU A 125 -13.33 -11.33 -7.52
N LYS A 126 -13.29 -12.63 -7.82
CA LYS A 126 -12.92 -13.15 -9.14
C LYS A 126 -13.92 -12.72 -10.21
N SER A 127 -15.20 -12.88 -9.93
CA SER A 127 -16.29 -12.56 -10.87
C SER A 127 -16.31 -11.07 -11.16
N PHE A 128 -16.25 -10.24 -10.12
CA PHE A 128 -16.21 -8.79 -10.26
C PHE A 128 -15.01 -8.32 -11.10
N VAL A 129 -13.81 -8.83 -10.81
CA VAL A 129 -12.60 -8.45 -11.57
C VAL A 129 -12.70 -8.91 -13.03
N ALA A 130 -13.14 -10.14 -13.28
CA ALA A 130 -13.26 -10.69 -14.63
C ALA A 130 -14.32 -9.97 -15.49
N SER A 131 -15.43 -9.54 -14.87
CA SER A 131 -16.53 -8.86 -15.57
C SER A 131 -16.25 -7.40 -15.86
N ASN A 132 -15.41 -6.73 -15.06
CA ASN A 132 -15.28 -5.27 -15.13
C ASN A 132 -13.88 -4.78 -15.54
N PHE A 133 -12.84 -5.59 -15.40
CA PHE A 133 -11.47 -5.16 -15.66
C PHE A 133 -10.78 -6.09 -16.66
N VAL A 134 -10.49 -5.54 -17.84
CA VAL A 134 -9.75 -6.25 -18.90
C VAL A 134 -8.24 -6.23 -18.63
N ASN A 135 -7.73 -5.13 -18.06
CA ASN A 135 -6.31 -4.93 -17.78
C ASN A 135 -6.13 -4.57 -16.30
N GLN A 136 -5.63 -5.48 -15.47
CA GLN A 136 -5.53 -5.34 -14.00
C GLN A 136 -4.57 -4.22 -13.53
N GLU A 137 -4.95 -2.97 -13.75
CA GLU A 137 -4.20 -1.78 -13.40
C GLU A 137 -4.39 -1.39 -11.92
N ARG A 138 -3.51 -0.53 -11.41
CA ARG A 138 -3.43 -0.22 -9.96
C ARG A 138 -4.68 0.48 -9.43
N GLU A 139 -5.32 1.32 -10.25
CA GLU A 139 -6.47 2.14 -9.85
C GLU A 139 -7.77 1.35 -9.79
N GLU A 140 -7.90 0.28 -10.57
CA GLU A 140 -9.03 -0.64 -10.55
C GLU A 140 -9.17 -1.35 -9.19
N TRP A 141 -8.05 -1.64 -8.52
CA TRP A 141 -8.07 -2.26 -7.19
C TRP A 141 -8.73 -1.38 -6.12
N ARG A 142 -8.79 -0.05 -6.30
CA ARG A 142 -9.56 0.82 -5.40
C ARG A 142 -11.04 0.53 -5.50
N LEU A 143 -11.56 0.45 -6.72
CA LEU A 143 -12.96 0.12 -6.97
C LEU A 143 -13.30 -1.28 -6.50
N VAL A 144 -12.41 -2.25 -6.72
CA VAL A 144 -12.54 -3.59 -6.14
C VAL A 144 -12.61 -3.52 -4.62
N GLY A 145 -11.78 -2.70 -3.99
CA GLY A 145 -11.79 -2.49 -2.55
C GLY A 145 -13.11 -1.89 -2.05
N ASN A 146 -13.63 -0.88 -2.75
CA ASN A 146 -14.94 -0.27 -2.44
C ASN A 146 -16.08 -1.28 -2.61
N TYR A 147 -16.06 -2.04 -3.71
CA TYR A 147 -17.05 -3.08 -4.00
C TYR A 147 -17.07 -4.16 -2.90
N MET A 148 -15.90 -4.64 -2.51
CA MET A 148 -15.75 -5.69 -1.49
C MET A 148 -15.83 -5.16 -0.04
N ASN A 149 -15.78 -3.83 0.14
CA ASN A 149 -15.49 -3.17 1.41
C ASN A 149 -14.29 -3.79 2.15
N ILE A 150 -13.21 -4.02 1.39
CA ILE A 150 -11.93 -4.59 1.85
C ILE A 150 -10.82 -3.71 1.31
N ARG A 151 -9.72 -3.57 2.07
CA ARG A 151 -8.56 -2.79 1.64
C ARG A 151 -8.09 -3.20 0.23
N PRO A 152 -7.88 -2.24 -0.71
CA PRO A 152 -7.46 -2.53 -2.09
C PRO A 152 -6.22 -3.42 -2.22
N ALA A 153 -5.25 -3.25 -1.31
CA ALA A 153 -4.02 -4.04 -1.29
C ALA A 153 -4.30 -5.53 -0.99
N ASP A 154 -5.25 -5.80 -0.09
CA ASP A 154 -5.63 -7.15 0.31
C ASP A 154 -6.40 -7.83 -0.83
N CYS A 155 -7.32 -7.13 -1.49
CA CYS A 155 -8.01 -7.62 -2.69
C CYS A 155 -7.01 -7.98 -3.80
N CYS A 156 -6.04 -7.09 -4.08
CA CYS A 156 -5.01 -7.33 -5.08
C CYS A 156 -4.15 -8.55 -4.71
N HIS A 157 -3.74 -8.66 -3.44
CA HIS A 157 -2.95 -9.78 -2.95
C HIS A 157 -3.73 -11.10 -3.03
N ALA A 158 -4.97 -11.14 -2.57
CA ALA A 158 -5.82 -12.32 -2.57
C ALA A 158 -6.11 -12.79 -4.01
N TYR A 159 -6.50 -11.85 -4.89
CA TYR A 159 -6.74 -12.16 -6.29
C TYR A 159 -5.47 -12.71 -6.93
N ARG A 160 -4.31 -12.06 -6.78
CA ARG A 160 -3.04 -12.55 -7.33
C ARG A 160 -2.65 -13.90 -6.76
N THR A 161 -2.91 -14.16 -5.48
CA THR A 161 -2.56 -15.43 -4.84
C THR A 161 -3.43 -16.57 -5.35
N PHE A 162 -4.74 -16.34 -5.50
CA PHE A 162 -5.67 -17.35 -5.98
C PHE A 162 -5.61 -17.54 -7.51
N THR A 163 -5.37 -16.47 -8.26
CA THR A 163 -5.17 -16.52 -9.71
C THR A 163 -3.73 -16.84 -10.10
N ARG A 164 -2.80 -16.98 -9.13
CA ARG A 164 -1.44 -17.44 -9.39
C ARG A 164 -1.53 -18.81 -10.02
N GLN A 165 -1.33 -18.86 -11.33
CA GLN A 165 -1.36 -20.12 -12.04
C GLN A 165 -0.13 -20.91 -11.63
N ILE A 166 -0.38 -22.03 -10.96
CA ILE A 166 0.66 -22.96 -10.57
C ILE A 166 0.97 -23.82 -11.79
N MET A 167 2.24 -23.82 -12.19
CA MET A 167 2.73 -24.72 -13.22
C MET A 167 2.68 -26.16 -12.68
N THR A 168 1.60 -26.88 -12.97
CA THR A 168 1.46 -28.30 -12.58
C THR A 168 2.42 -29.20 -13.36
N HIS A 169 2.64 -30.44 -12.93
CA HIS A 169 3.47 -31.40 -13.66
C HIS A 169 2.97 -31.64 -15.08
N ASP A 170 1.66 -31.87 -15.24
CA ASP A 170 1.05 -32.13 -16.55
C ASP A 170 1.19 -30.93 -17.47
N LEU A 171 0.96 -29.73 -16.94
CA LEU A 171 1.12 -28.50 -17.70
C LEU A 171 2.58 -28.25 -18.08
N PHE A 172 3.51 -28.46 -17.15
CA PHE A 172 4.95 -28.35 -17.41
C PHE A 172 5.39 -29.33 -18.50
N ALA A 173 4.92 -30.58 -18.44
CA ALA A 173 5.21 -31.60 -19.45
C ALA A 173 4.62 -31.23 -20.81
N ALA A 174 3.37 -30.74 -20.85
CA ALA A 174 2.70 -30.33 -22.07
C ALA A 174 3.37 -29.12 -22.73
N VAL A 175 3.72 -28.09 -21.94
CA VAL A 175 4.50 -26.93 -22.40
C VAL A 175 5.89 -27.38 -22.87
N GLY A 176 6.56 -28.25 -22.12
CA GLY A 176 7.89 -28.76 -22.46
C GLY A 176 7.91 -29.56 -23.77
N ALA A 177 6.88 -30.35 -24.07
CA ALA A 177 6.74 -31.04 -25.34
C ALA A 177 6.66 -30.06 -26.53
N ARG A 178 5.96 -28.93 -26.35
CA ARG A 178 5.78 -27.90 -27.37
C ARG A 178 7.05 -27.07 -27.58
N VAL A 179 7.77 -26.76 -26.49
CA VAL A 179 9.11 -26.15 -26.54
C VAL A 179 10.09 -27.06 -27.30
N LYS A 180 10.06 -28.39 -27.10
CA LYS A 180 10.88 -29.35 -27.86
C LYS A 180 10.55 -29.35 -29.36
N GLN A 181 9.29 -29.09 -29.72
CA GLN A 181 8.82 -28.92 -31.10
C GLN A 181 9.19 -27.54 -31.69
N ARG A 182 9.93 -26.69 -30.96
CA ARG A 182 10.32 -25.33 -31.36
C ARG A 182 9.15 -24.39 -31.67
N GLN A 183 7.99 -24.62 -31.07
CA GLN A 183 6.89 -23.65 -31.15
C GLN A 183 7.26 -22.36 -30.42
N SER A 184 6.78 -21.23 -30.94
CA SER A 184 6.95 -19.92 -30.31
C SER A 184 6.13 -19.82 -29.02
N TRP A 185 6.57 -18.98 -28.08
CA TRP A 185 5.84 -18.79 -26.82
C TRP A 185 4.41 -18.27 -27.01
N ASN A 186 4.15 -17.52 -28.09
CA ASN A 186 2.81 -17.06 -28.44
C ASN A 186 1.92 -18.25 -28.83
N GLU A 187 2.39 -19.15 -29.70
CA GLU A 187 1.63 -20.36 -30.09
C GLU A 187 1.37 -21.29 -28.90
N ILE A 188 2.35 -21.40 -27.99
CA ILE A 188 2.19 -22.20 -26.76
C ILE A 188 1.17 -21.53 -25.83
N HIS A 189 1.21 -20.21 -25.67
CA HIS A 189 0.28 -19.45 -24.83
C HIS A 189 -1.15 -19.48 -25.36
N GLU A 190 -1.35 -19.35 -26.67
CA GLU A 190 -2.67 -19.53 -27.31
C GLU A 190 -3.28 -20.90 -26.99
N ARG A 191 -2.43 -21.93 -26.84
CA ARG A 191 -2.87 -23.28 -26.49
C ARG A 191 -3.09 -23.48 -24.99
N PHE A 192 -2.38 -22.72 -24.16
CA PHE A 192 -2.48 -22.72 -22.70
C PHE A 192 -2.71 -21.28 -22.19
N PRO A 193 -3.89 -20.70 -22.43
CA PRO A 193 -4.20 -19.31 -22.08
C PRO A 193 -4.49 -19.14 -20.58
N ILE A 194 -3.81 -19.95 -19.78
CA ILE A 194 -3.82 -19.96 -18.32
C ILE A 194 -2.60 -19.23 -17.79
N PHE A 195 -1.98 -18.34 -18.55
CA PHE A 195 -1.01 -17.36 -18.06
C PHE A 195 -1.41 -15.99 -18.60
N ASN A 196 -1.07 -14.93 -17.88
CA ASN A 196 -1.44 -13.57 -18.30
C ASN A 196 -0.94 -13.22 -19.71
N ASP A 197 0.25 -13.69 -20.05
CA ASP A 197 0.84 -13.51 -21.38
C ASP A 197 1.91 -14.59 -21.65
N SER A 198 2.40 -14.64 -22.89
CA SER A 198 3.40 -15.61 -23.34
C SER A 198 4.77 -15.45 -22.65
N GLU A 199 5.11 -14.24 -22.21
CA GLU A 199 6.36 -13.95 -21.51
C GLU A 199 6.30 -14.44 -20.05
N HIS A 200 5.15 -14.30 -19.39
CA HIS A 200 4.87 -14.83 -18.07
C HIS A 200 4.93 -16.37 -18.09
N LEU A 201 4.27 -17.00 -19.06
CA LEU A 201 4.37 -18.45 -19.29
C LEU A 201 5.84 -18.88 -19.45
N ARG A 202 6.61 -18.17 -20.29
CA ARG A 202 8.04 -18.44 -20.52
C ARG A 202 8.85 -18.35 -19.23
N LYS A 203 8.68 -17.27 -18.47
CA LYS A 203 9.38 -17.03 -17.19
C LYS A 203 9.07 -18.13 -16.19
N VAL A 204 7.79 -18.48 -16.02
CA VAL A 204 7.37 -19.57 -15.11
C VAL A 204 7.99 -20.89 -15.57
N TYR A 205 7.85 -21.27 -16.84
CA TYR A 205 8.41 -22.53 -17.35
C TYR A 205 9.93 -22.63 -17.12
N TYR A 206 10.71 -21.61 -17.45
CA TYR A 206 12.16 -21.67 -17.23
C TYR A 206 12.54 -21.69 -15.75
N SER A 207 11.81 -20.94 -14.91
CA SER A 207 12.04 -20.98 -13.45
C SER A 207 11.78 -22.36 -12.86
N THR A 208 10.79 -23.08 -13.41
CA THR A 208 10.42 -24.43 -13.01
C THR A 208 11.35 -25.49 -13.61
N ARG A 209 11.85 -25.29 -14.84
CA ARG A 209 12.69 -26.24 -15.56
C ARG A 209 13.98 -26.60 -14.84
N HIS A 210 14.56 -25.65 -14.11
CA HIS A 210 15.82 -25.84 -13.39
C HIS A 210 15.64 -26.53 -12.03
N SER A 211 14.41 -26.78 -11.59
CA SER A 211 14.12 -27.52 -10.37
C SER A 211 12.73 -28.14 -10.47
N PRO A 212 12.58 -29.27 -11.17
CA PRO A 212 11.28 -29.96 -11.30
C PRO A 212 10.71 -30.39 -9.93
N GLU A 213 11.56 -30.65 -8.93
CA GLU A 213 11.10 -30.92 -7.55
C GLU A 213 10.41 -29.70 -6.92
N ARG A 214 10.67 -28.47 -7.42
CA ARG A 214 9.90 -27.29 -7.03
C ARG A 214 8.46 -27.33 -7.51
N ILE A 215 8.09 -28.13 -8.51
CA ILE A 215 6.67 -28.29 -8.87
C ILE A 215 5.93 -28.96 -7.72
N GLU A 216 6.47 -30.08 -7.22
CA GLU A 216 5.93 -30.78 -6.06
C GLU A 216 5.95 -29.87 -4.82
N GLN A 217 7.07 -29.20 -4.54
CA GLN A 217 7.16 -28.28 -3.40
C GLN A 217 6.28 -27.03 -3.55
N MET A 218 6.06 -26.48 -4.74
CA MET A 218 5.19 -25.31 -4.93
C MET A 218 3.72 -25.68 -4.83
N VAL A 219 3.32 -26.86 -5.31
CA VAL A 219 1.95 -27.37 -5.19
C VAL A 219 1.64 -27.74 -3.74
N ASP A 220 2.60 -28.35 -3.04
CA ASP A 220 2.37 -28.93 -1.70
C ASP A 220 2.69 -27.94 -0.56
N ARG A 221 3.74 -27.11 -0.67
CA ARG A 221 4.13 -26.15 0.40
C ARG A 221 3.29 -24.89 0.44
N THR A 222 2.68 -24.45 -0.67
CA THR A 222 1.96 -23.17 -0.69
C THR A 222 0.53 -23.26 -0.16
N ARG A 223 -0.08 -24.45 -0.16
CA ARG A 223 -1.50 -24.61 0.18
C ARG A 223 -1.65 -25.40 1.47
N TRP A 224 -1.74 -24.67 2.59
CA TRP A 224 -2.30 -25.26 3.80
C TRP A 224 -3.75 -25.66 3.50
N THR A 225 -4.07 -26.93 3.64
CA THR A 225 -5.44 -27.40 3.51
C THR A 225 -6.28 -26.85 4.67
N SER A 226 -7.60 -26.75 4.49
CA SER A 226 -8.49 -26.28 5.55
C SER A 226 -8.41 -27.11 6.82
N SER A 227 -8.14 -28.42 6.71
CA SER A 227 -7.92 -29.31 7.86
C SER A 227 -6.59 -29.02 8.54
N GLN A 228 -5.50 -28.90 7.78
CA GLN A 228 -4.18 -28.51 8.29
C GLN A 228 -4.23 -27.14 9.00
N ASN A 229 -4.89 -26.15 8.41
CA ASN A 229 -5.08 -24.82 9.01
C ASN A 229 -5.89 -24.86 10.30
N ARG A 230 -7.00 -25.61 10.31
CA ARG A 230 -7.83 -25.78 11.52
C ARG A 230 -7.04 -26.46 12.63
N TYR A 231 -6.26 -27.46 12.29
CA TYR A 231 -5.44 -28.21 13.23
C TYR A 231 -4.29 -27.37 13.79
N PHE A 232 -3.57 -26.65 12.93
CA PHE A 232 -2.58 -25.65 13.31
C PHE A 232 -3.17 -24.63 14.27
N ARG A 233 -4.29 -23.98 13.92
CA ARG A 233 -4.93 -22.97 14.80
C ARG A 233 -5.28 -23.56 16.16
N ARG A 234 -5.78 -24.79 16.21
CA ARG A 234 -6.10 -25.49 17.45
C ARG A 234 -4.87 -25.70 18.33
N ILE A 235 -3.76 -26.19 17.78
CA ILE A 235 -2.53 -26.41 18.55
C ILE A 235 -1.91 -25.08 18.95
N PHE A 236 -1.83 -24.13 18.01
CA PHE A 236 -1.29 -22.79 18.24
C PHE A 236 -2.05 -22.08 19.38
N GLN A 237 -3.38 -22.00 19.33
CA GLN A 237 -4.18 -21.37 20.39
C GLN A 237 -4.08 -22.09 21.74
N ALA A 238 -3.89 -23.42 21.75
CA ALA A 238 -3.79 -24.19 22.97
C ALA A 238 -2.40 -24.13 23.62
N LYS A 239 -1.33 -23.94 22.84
CA LYS A 239 0.05 -24.16 23.29
C LYS A 239 0.99 -22.97 23.09
N TYR A 240 0.61 -21.94 22.32
CA TYR A 240 1.50 -20.82 22.03
C TYR A 240 1.83 -20.01 23.28
N ARG A 241 3.13 -19.79 23.48
CA ARG A 241 3.72 -18.88 24.46
C ARG A 241 4.83 -18.09 23.76
N PRO A 242 4.88 -16.75 23.90
CA PRO A 242 5.97 -15.97 23.33
C PRO A 242 7.33 -16.47 23.83
N GLY A 243 8.26 -16.72 22.91
CA GLY A 243 9.59 -17.28 23.21
C GLY A 243 9.72 -18.80 23.09
N ASP A 244 8.62 -19.54 22.92
CA ASP A 244 8.61 -21.00 22.76
C ASP A 244 8.31 -21.41 21.29
N GLU A 245 8.61 -20.55 20.31
CA GLU A 245 8.21 -20.76 18.91
C GLU A 245 8.80 -22.04 18.31
N ASP A 246 10.03 -22.39 18.67
CA ASP A 246 10.73 -23.57 18.14
C ASP A 246 10.15 -24.88 18.69
N ASP A 247 9.86 -24.95 20.00
CA ASP A 247 9.23 -26.12 20.64
C ASP A 247 7.80 -26.32 20.14
N LEU A 248 7.06 -25.23 19.93
CA LEU A 248 5.74 -25.28 19.31
C LEU A 248 5.83 -25.76 17.86
N ALA A 249 6.82 -25.30 17.10
CA ALA A 249 7.03 -25.73 15.72
C ALA A 249 7.30 -27.23 15.65
N MET A 250 8.18 -27.75 16.51
CA MET A 250 8.46 -29.18 16.61
C MET A 250 7.23 -30.00 17.00
N THR A 251 6.41 -29.49 17.94
CA THR A 251 5.16 -30.13 18.36
C THR A 251 4.17 -30.23 17.19
N ILE A 252 3.99 -29.15 16.44
CA ILE A 252 3.10 -29.11 15.28
C ILE A 252 3.66 -29.99 14.15
N ALA A 253 4.96 -29.98 13.90
CA ALA A 253 5.61 -30.78 12.87
C ALA A 253 5.47 -32.29 13.14
N THR A 254 5.58 -32.69 14.41
CA THR A 254 5.32 -34.08 14.83
C THR A 254 3.88 -34.50 14.53
N ALA A 255 2.94 -33.56 14.64
CA ALA A 255 1.53 -33.82 14.40
C ALA A 255 1.10 -33.59 12.93
N MET A 256 1.99 -33.03 12.11
CA MET A 256 1.80 -32.71 10.69
C MET A 256 3.06 -33.09 9.92
N PRO A 257 3.34 -34.40 9.75
CA PRO A 257 4.60 -34.89 9.20
C PRO A 257 4.82 -34.51 7.72
N ASP A 258 3.77 -34.03 7.05
CA ASP A 258 3.78 -33.48 5.70
C ASP A 258 4.22 -32.00 5.64
N ARG A 259 4.50 -31.37 6.79
CA ARG A 259 4.99 -30.00 6.89
C ARG A 259 6.39 -29.97 7.50
N SER A 260 7.27 -29.18 6.88
CA SER A 260 8.60 -28.95 7.45
C SER A 260 8.51 -28.06 8.70
N VAL A 261 9.47 -28.23 9.61
CA VAL A 261 9.59 -27.38 10.81
C VAL A 261 9.71 -25.91 10.41
N GLU A 262 10.46 -25.61 9.33
CA GLU A 262 10.62 -24.26 8.80
C GLU A 262 9.29 -23.66 8.29
N ASP A 263 8.47 -24.43 7.54
CA ASP A 263 7.16 -23.97 7.08
C ASP A 263 6.23 -23.64 8.27
N ILE A 264 6.32 -24.44 9.32
CA ILE A 264 5.55 -24.26 10.55
C ILE A 264 6.06 -23.06 11.35
N GLN A 265 7.37 -22.87 11.49
CA GLN A 265 7.97 -21.69 12.13
C GLN A 265 7.52 -20.41 11.44
N ASN A 266 7.52 -20.39 10.11
CA ASN A 266 7.02 -19.27 9.32
C ASN A 266 5.52 -19.00 9.58
N LYS A 267 4.70 -20.06 9.69
CA LYS A 267 3.27 -19.95 10.02
C LYS A 267 3.05 -19.46 11.47
N ILE A 268 3.86 -19.91 12.43
CA ILE A 268 3.86 -19.46 13.84
C ILE A 268 4.24 -18.00 13.92
N ALA A 269 5.35 -17.57 13.30
CA ALA A 269 5.79 -16.18 13.30
C ALA A 269 4.73 -15.24 12.73
N HIS A 270 4.02 -15.67 11.68
CA HIS A 270 2.89 -14.92 11.13
C HIS A 270 1.69 -14.87 12.09
N ALA A 271 1.33 -15.98 12.71
CA ALA A 271 0.21 -16.05 13.66
C ALA A 271 0.50 -15.29 14.96
N ALA A 272 1.73 -15.35 15.47
CA ALA A 272 2.22 -14.63 16.64
C ALA A 272 2.06 -13.11 16.49
N LYS A 273 2.37 -12.56 15.30
CA LYS A 273 2.14 -11.14 14.99
C LYS A 273 0.66 -10.72 15.10
N MET A 274 -0.27 -11.66 14.93
CA MET A 274 -1.70 -11.40 15.08
C MET A 274 -2.22 -11.65 16.51
N PHE A 275 -1.52 -12.49 17.30
CA PHE A 275 -1.93 -12.86 18.66
C PHE A 275 -1.23 -12.07 19.78
N SER A 276 -0.11 -11.42 19.51
CA SER A 276 0.54 -10.56 20.51
C SER A 276 -0.37 -9.36 20.82
N PRO A 277 -0.90 -9.23 22.06
CA PRO A 277 -1.45 -7.95 22.48
C PRO A 277 -0.31 -6.92 22.50
N PRO A 278 -0.58 -5.63 22.24
CA PRO A 278 0.45 -4.61 22.30
C PRO A 278 1.11 -4.66 23.68
N VAL A 279 2.41 -4.95 23.70
CA VAL A 279 3.19 -5.19 24.93
C VAL A 279 3.18 -3.91 25.76
N LYS A 280 2.52 -3.95 26.93
CA LYS A 280 2.66 -2.91 27.96
C LYS A 280 4.06 -3.07 28.58
N PRO A 281 4.87 -2.01 28.68
CA PRO A 281 6.13 -2.10 29.40
C PRO A 281 5.86 -2.34 30.88
N GLN A 282 6.46 -3.38 31.45
CA GLN A 282 6.47 -3.61 32.89
C GLN A 282 7.24 -2.47 33.56
N SER A 283 6.54 -1.70 34.39
CA SER A 283 7.12 -0.72 35.29
C SER A 283 8.06 -1.43 36.26
N ARG A 284 9.34 -1.07 36.19
CA ARG A 284 10.35 -1.43 37.18
C ARG A 284 10.03 -0.63 38.45
N GLU A 285 9.69 -1.31 39.54
CA GLU A 285 9.60 -0.68 40.86
C GLU A 285 10.97 -0.09 41.19
N VAL A 286 11.02 1.24 41.31
CA VAL A 286 12.18 1.98 41.82
C VAL A 286 11.85 2.28 43.28
N GLU A 287 12.61 1.68 44.19
CA GLU A 287 12.64 2.05 45.60
C GLU A 287 13.05 3.52 45.73
N THR A 288 12.18 4.34 46.29
CA THR A 288 12.47 5.73 46.66
C THR A 288 13.15 5.78 48.02
N PRO A 289 14.28 6.49 48.19
CA PRO A 289 14.76 6.87 49.51
C PRO A 289 14.01 8.10 50.02
N ASP A 290 13.69 8.06 51.30
CA ASP A 290 13.06 9.12 52.08
C ASP A 290 13.83 10.45 51.98
N SER A 291 13.10 11.53 51.74
CA SER A 291 13.53 12.87 52.15
C SER A 291 12.34 13.75 52.53
N GLU A 292 12.41 14.19 53.78
CA GLU A 292 11.48 15.04 54.50
C GLU A 292 11.57 16.53 54.07
N LEU A 293 10.52 17.29 54.43
CA LEU A 293 10.47 18.76 54.64
C LEU A 293 10.55 19.66 53.36
N GLU A 294 9.74 20.69 53.12
CA GLU A 294 8.95 21.60 53.95
C GLU A 294 7.68 22.13 53.24
N THR A 295 6.74 22.55 54.09
CA THR A 295 5.47 23.19 53.81
C THR A 295 5.57 24.63 53.28
N GLY A 296 4.73 24.98 52.31
CA GLY A 296 4.47 26.37 51.90
C GLY A 296 3.05 26.55 51.37
N THR A 297 2.16 26.98 52.25
CA THR A 297 0.73 27.29 52.01
C THR A 297 0.50 28.51 51.13
N GLY A 298 -0.46 28.42 50.20
CA GLY A 298 -1.08 29.57 49.54
C GLY A 298 -2.31 29.16 48.72
N ALA A 299 -3.49 29.63 49.11
CA ALA A 299 -4.80 29.18 48.60
C ALA A 299 -5.41 30.08 47.50
N CYS A 300 -5.97 29.43 46.46
CA CYS A 300 -7.23 29.63 45.69
C CYS A 300 -7.67 31.02 45.13
N PRO A 301 -8.59 31.12 44.10
CA PRO A 301 -9.56 30.11 43.63
C PRO A 301 -9.80 29.96 42.09
N ALA A 302 -10.42 28.82 41.76
CA ALA A 302 -11.41 28.47 40.74
C ALA A 302 -11.50 29.20 39.36
N ALA A 303 -11.49 28.38 38.29
CA ALA A 303 -12.45 28.49 37.19
C ALA A 303 -12.70 27.10 36.56
N GLU A 304 -13.97 26.70 36.54
CA GLU A 304 -14.51 25.51 35.89
C GLU A 304 -14.49 25.67 34.36
N ALA A 305 -14.14 24.62 33.63
CA ALA A 305 -14.77 24.26 32.35
C ALA A 305 -14.42 22.80 32.04
N GLY A 306 -15.46 21.96 32.06
CA GLY A 306 -15.33 20.54 31.78
C GLY A 306 -14.99 20.25 30.31
N ALA A 307 -14.26 19.17 30.10
CA ALA A 307 -14.29 18.44 28.84
C ALA A 307 -14.14 16.95 29.14
N ILE A 308 -15.20 16.21 28.84
CA ILE A 308 -15.24 14.75 28.79
C ILE A 308 -14.30 14.33 27.66
N ALA A 309 -13.19 13.67 27.98
CA ALA A 309 -12.37 12.95 27.02
C ALA A 309 -12.42 11.46 27.37
N SER A 310 -13.39 10.78 26.79
CA SER A 310 -13.48 9.34 26.77
C SER A 310 -12.32 8.76 25.96
N GLY A 311 -11.48 7.99 26.64
CA GLY A 311 -10.81 6.79 26.18
C GLY A 311 -10.22 6.76 24.76
N MET A 312 -8.92 6.96 24.66
CA MET A 312 -8.05 6.17 23.77
C MET A 312 -6.70 5.95 24.46
N GLY A 313 -6.24 4.71 24.47
CA GLY A 313 -5.03 4.27 25.19
C GLY A 313 -3.79 4.98 24.67
N GLY A 314 -3.24 5.88 25.50
CA GLY A 314 -1.96 6.52 25.26
C GLY A 314 -0.81 5.53 25.43
N GLN A 315 -0.05 5.32 24.37
CA GLN A 315 1.34 4.88 24.48
C GLN A 315 2.08 5.93 25.31
N ASN A 316 2.89 5.51 26.31
CA ASN A 316 3.85 6.41 26.96
C ASN A 316 4.93 6.75 25.93
N VAL A 317 4.62 7.69 25.04
CA VAL A 317 5.63 8.40 24.26
C VAL A 317 6.46 9.16 25.28
N ASP A 318 7.79 8.98 25.24
CA ASP A 318 8.71 9.79 26.04
C ASP A 318 8.27 11.26 25.95
N PRO A 319 7.87 11.90 27.07
CA PRO A 319 7.34 13.26 27.04
C PRO A 319 8.30 14.25 26.39
N GLN A 320 9.60 14.00 26.51
CA GLN A 320 10.62 14.81 25.86
C GLN A 320 10.61 14.62 24.35
N LEU A 321 10.52 13.38 23.87
CA LEU A 321 10.41 13.06 22.45
C LEU A 321 9.13 13.64 21.84
N ALA A 322 7.99 13.50 22.53
CA ALA A 322 6.71 14.07 22.11
C ALA A 322 6.78 15.61 22.00
N ALA A 323 7.42 16.27 22.97
CA ALA A 323 7.62 17.72 22.95
C ALA A 323 8.54 18.15 21.79
N GLN A 324 9.61 17.40 21.52
CA GLN A 324 10.51 17.63 20.39
C GLN A 324 9.80 17.44 19.05
N THR A 325 9.06 16.35 18.86
CA THR A 325 8.24 16.10 17.66
C THR A 325 7.24 17.24 17.44
N ALA A 326 6.54 17.69 18.49
CA ALA A 326 5.60 18.79 18.39
C ALA A 326 6.30 20.12 18.02
N ALA A 327 7.49 20.39 18.56
CA ALA A 327 8.28 21.57 18.21
C ALA A 327 8.71 21.56 16.74
N VAL A 328 9.25 20.43 16.25
CA VAL A 328 9.61 20.25 14.84
C VAL A 328 8.40 20.45 13.93
N ASN A 329 7.28 19.77 14.20
CA ASN A 329 6.08 19.85 13.37
C ASN A 329 5.53 21.28 13.28
N ARG A 330 5.47 22.00 14.41
CA ARG A 330 5.02 23.40 14.43
C ARG A 330 5.90 24.29 13.55
N GLU A 331 7.22 24.15 13.66
CA GLU A 331 8.15 24.99 12.91
C GLU A 331 8.13 24.67 11.41
N VAL A 332 8.04 23.39 11.06
CA VAL A 332 7.86 22.95 9.67
C VAL A 332 6.57 23.51 9.07
N THR A 333 5.43 23.39 9.75
CA THR A 333 4.16 23.96 9.29
C THR A 333 4.23 25.47 9.12
N ARG A 334 4.85 26.19 10.08
CA ARG A 334 5.07 27.63 9.99
C ARG A 334 5.88 28.02 8.74
N MET A 335 6.93 27.26 8.44
CA MET A 335 7.79 27.50 7.28
C MET A 335 7.07 27.24 5.95
N ILE A 336 6.26 26.19 5.87
CA ILE A 336 5.41 25.92 4.70
C ILE A 336 4.43 27.07 4.49
N GLN A 337 3.75 27.54 5.54
CA GLN A 337 2.77 28.64 5.44
C GLN A 337 3.42 29.97 5.03
N LEU A 338 4.60 30.30 5.56
CA LEU A 338 5.27 31.57 5.27
C LEU A 338 6.04 31.59 3.95
N ARG A 339 6.61 30.44 3.54
CA ARG A 339 7.60 30.39 2.44
C ARG A 339 7.30 29.36 1.36
N GLY A 340 6.27 28.53 1.54
CA GLY A 340 5.88 27.47 0.61
C GLY A 340 6.88 26.31 0.52
N ARG A 341 7.89 26.25 1.40
CA ARG A 341 8.88 25.17 1.48
C ARG A 341 9.57 25.13 2.84
N VAL A 342 10.15 23.98 3.17
CA VAL A 342 10.93 23.78 4.39
C VAL A 342 12.39 24.13 4.17
N PHE A 343 12.98 24.80 5.15
CA PHE A 343 14.41 25.08 5.22
C PHE A 343 14.93 24.47 6.52
N TRP A 344 15.57 23.30 6.42
CA TRP A 344 15.88 22.49 7.59
C TRP A 344 16.91 23.14 8.51
N ASP A 345 17.86 23.90 7.98
CA ASP A 345 18.81 24.74 8.74
C ASP A 345 18.08 25.63 9.78
N ARG A 346 17.00 26.28 9.36
CA ARG A 346 16.20 27.16 10.23
C ARG A 346 15.32 26.39 11.21
N VAL A 347 14.77 25.25 10.79
CA VAL A 347 13.99 24.37 11.69
C VAL A 347 14.91 23.89 12.81
N CYS A 348 16.15 23.52 12.49
CA CYS A 348 17.15 23.07 13.44
C CYS A 348 17.57 24.16 14.42
N GLU A 349 17.84 25.36 13.91
CA GLU A 349 18.18 26.53 14.73
C GLU A 349 17.05 26.85 15.72
N ALA A 350 15.80 26.77 15.28
CA ALA A 350 14.63 27.06 16.12
C ALA A 350 14.35 25.97 17.18
N VAL A 351 14.57 24.70 16.86
CA VAL A 351 14.24 23.57 17.75
C VAL A 351 15.44 23.14 18.61
N GLY A 352 16.66 23.47 18.22
CA GLY A 352 17.89 23.07 18.94
C GLY A 352 18.29 21.60 18.69
N LEU A 353 17.93 21.04 17.54
CA LEU A 353 18.25 19.66 17.14
C LEU A 353 19.09 19.65 15.86
N THR A 354 19.73 18.51 15.57
CA THR A 354 20.44 18.31 14.30
C THR A 354 19.44 18.19 13.14
N GLU A 355 19.93 18.46 11.93
CA GLU A 355 19.13 18.34 10.69
C GLU A 355 18.51 16.96 10.53
N ILE A 356 19.30 15.91 10.76
CA ILE A 356 18.82 14.54 10.66
C ILE A 356 17.75 14.24 11.72
N ALA A 357 17.94 14.65 12.98
CA ALA A 357 16.96 14.41 14.04
C ALA A 357 15.64 15.15 13.77
N CYS A 358 15.70 16.41 13.30
CA CYS A 358 14.51 17.13 12.86
C CYS A 358 13.76 16.38 11.74
N MET A 359 14.49 15.87 10.75
CA MET A 359 13.89 15.10 9.66
C MET A 359 13.31 13.76 10.12
N GLU A 360 13.91 13.09 11.11
CA GLU A 360 13.38 11.83 11.64
C GLU A 360 12.10 12.03 12.48
N LEU A 361 12.00 13.17 13.18
CA LEU A 361 10.85 13.50 14.04
C LEU A 361 9.69 14.17 13.29
N CYS A 362 9.94 14.76 12.12
CA CYS A 362 8.92 15.53 11.40
C CYS A 362 7.82 14.64 10.79
N GLN A 363 6.60 14.74 11.30
CA GLN A 363 5.43 14.00 10.83
C GLN A 363 4.58 14.78 9.81
N VAL A 364 4.97 16.00 9.46
CA VAL A 364 4.24 16.82 8.48
C VAL A 364 4.40 16.22 7.08
N ASN A 365 3.27 15.88 6.45
CA ASN A 365 3.23 15.34 5.09
C ASN A 365 2.61 16.30 4.07
N GLU A 366 2.11 17.45 4.53
CA GLU A 366 1.46 18.43 3.67
C GLU A 366 2.41 18.96 2.59
N GLY A 367 1.97 18.92 1.34
CA GLY A 367 2.74 19.45 0.21
C GLY A 367 3.92 18.58 -0.25
N LYS A 368 4.13 17.37 0.30
CA LYS A 368 5.11 16.44 -0.25
C LYS A 368 4.74 16.04 -1.67
N GLU A 369 5.74 16.04 -2.55
CA GLU A 369 5.54 15.64 -3.95
C GLU A 369 5.38 14.11 -4.06
N ARG A 370 4.54 13.67 -4.99
CA ARG A 370 4.57 12.29 -5.46
C ARG A 370 5.62 12.17 -6.55
N TRP A 371 6.47 11.17 -6.47
CA TRP A 371 7.38 10.84 -7.56
C TRP A 371 6.71 9.82 -8.47
N VAL A 372 6.54 10.20 -9.73
CA VAL A 372 6.06 9.30 -10.78
C VAL A 372 7.28 8.83 -11.57
N TYR A 373 7.53 7.53 -11.54
CA TYR A 373 8.56 6.93 -12.39
C TYR A 373 8.19 7.12 -13.86
N ASP A 374 9.07 7.80 -14.60
CA ASP A 374 9.04 7.87 -16.05
C ASP A 374 10.32 7.18 -16.57
N PRO A 375 10.22 6.04 -17.27
CA PRO A 375 11.38 5.33 -17.79
C PRO A 375 12.18 6.13 -18.83
N LYS A 376 11.54 7.09 -19.53
CA LYS A 376 12.19 7.92 -20.56
C LYS A 376 12.91 9.12 -19.98
N THR A 377 12.41 9.66 -18.87
CA THR A 377 12.94 10.89 -18.26
C THR A 377 13.46 10.68 -16.85
N PHE A 378 13.64 9.42 -16.43
CA PHE A 378 13.98 8.98 -15.08
C PHE A 378 14.72 10.09 -14.36
N ALA A 379 14.07 10.69 -13.36
CA ALA A 379 14.52 11.94 -12.76
C ALA A 379 15.82 11.73 -11.98
N ARG A 380 16.92 11.44 -12.68
CA ARG A 380 18.21 10.98 -12.16
C ARG A 380 18.75 11.96 -11.15
N GLY A 381 18.56 13.26 -11.37
CA GLY A 381 18.95 14.29 -10.39
C GLY A 381 18.29 14.12 -9.02
N LYS A 382 17.01 13.73 -8.95
CA LYS A 382 16.34 13.43 -7.67
C LYS A 382 16.91 12.16 -7.04
N ALA A 383 17.10 11.10 -7.82
CA ALA A 383 17.64 9.83 -7.33
C ALA A 383 19.09 9.95 -6.84
N VAL A 384 19.93 10.70 -7.56
CA VAL A 384 21.31 11.03 -7.17
C VAL A 384 21.30 11.81 -5.85
N ARG A 385 20.52 12.89 -5.76
CA ARG A 385 20.42 13.70 -4.53
C ARG A 385 19.97 12.86 -3.33
N MET A 386 19.00 11.97 -3.52
CA MET A 386 18.54 11.05 -2.48
C MET A 386 19.64 10.06 -2.09
N ALA A 387 20.34 9.47 -3.06
CA ALA A 387 21.42 8.52 -2.81
C ALA A 387 22.62 9.18 -2.11
N GLU A 388 22.94 10.43 -2.42
CA GLU A 388 23.95 11.24 -1.73
C GLU A 388 23.55 11.49 -0.29
N PHE A 389 22.30 11.90 -0.03
CA PHE A 389 21.79 12.07 1.33
C PHE A 389 21.87 10.76 2.14
N ILE A 390 21.42 9.65 1.56
CA ILE A 390 21.50 8.34 2.21
C ILE A 390 22.95 7.97 2.53
N ARG A 391 23.88 8.17 1.58
CA ARG A 391 25.30 7.85 1.78
C ARG A 391 25.94 8.68 2.89
N SER A 392 25.58 9.96 2.98
CA SER A 392 26.14 10.89 3.96
C SER A 392 25.60 10.70 5.38
N HIS A 393 24.33 10.30 5.52
CA HIS A 393 23.66 10.23 6.83
C HIS A 393 23.37 8.80 7.33
N TYR A 394 23.39 7.81 6.45
CA TYR A 394 23.16 6.40 6.77
C TYR A 394 24.25 5.50 6.12
N PRO A 395 25.53 5.65 6.51
CA PRO A 395 26.64 4.93 5.88
C PRO A 395 26.72 3.43 6.27
N GLY A 396 25.91 3.00 7.25
CA GLY A 396 25.92 1.64 7.78
C GLY A 396 25.19 0.61 6.91
N PRO A 397 25.27 -0.68 7.29
CA PRO A 397 24.53 -1.77 6.63
C PRO A 397 23.01 -1.71 6.89
N GLU A 398 22.59 -0.92 7.88
CA GLU A 398 21.19 -0.74 8.25
C GLU A 398 20.41 0.01 7.16
N PRO A 399 19.12 -0.32 6.98
CA PRO A 399 18.28 0.42 6.06
C PRO A 399 18.17 1.89 6.50
N PRO A 400 18.21 2.86 5.57
CA PRO A 400 18.07 4.26 5.93
C PRO A 400 16.68 4.53 6.52
N ASN A 401 16.58 5.50 7.42
CA ASN A 401 15.30 5.97 7.92
C ASN A 401 14.57 6.73 6.81
N PHE A 402 13.68 6.03 6.09
CA PHE A 402 12.96 6.59 4.95
C PHE A 402 12.02 7.74 5.33
N HIS A 403 11.67 7.89 6.60
CA HIS A 403 10.92 9.06 7.06
C HIS A 403 11.75 10.33 6.89
N ALA A 404 13.00 10.31 7.33
CA ALA A 404 13.93 11.43 7.14
C ALA A 404 14.31 11.63 5.66
N VAL A 405 14.50 10.55 4.90
CA VAL A 405 14.72 10.66 3.44
C VAL A 405 13.54 11.34 2.76
N SER A 406 12.31 10.96 3.12
CA SER A 406 11.06 11.58 2.63
C SER A 406 11.00 13.07 2.96
N ASN A 407 11.37 13.45 4.18
CA ASN A 407 11.39 14.82 4.67
C ASN A 407 12.48 15.67 4.00
N TYR A 408 13.68 15.10 3.78
CA TYR A 408 14.74 15.75 3.02
C TYR A 408 14.35 15.99 1.55
N MET A 409 13.81 14.96 0.89
CA MET A 409 13.42 15.02 -0.51
C MET A 409 12.10 15.77 -0.74
N TRP A 410 11.38 16.10 0.34
CA TRP A 410 9.99 16.57 0.32
C TRP A 410 9.11 15.74 -0.63
N THR A 411 9.32 14.43 -0.60
CA THR A 411 8.70 13.44 -1.50
C THR A 411 8.09 12.33 -0.64
N ASP A 412 6.98 11.73 -1.07
CA ASP A 412 6.35 10.62 -0.34
C ASP A 412 7.34 9.50 0.00
N MET A 413 7.19 8.92 1.19
CA MET A 413 8.14 7.94 1.72
C MET A 413 8.26 6.70 0.83
N ARG A 414 7.12 6.16 0.37
CA ARG A 414 7.10 4.97 -0.49
C ARG A 414 7.71 5.24 -1.85
N ASP A 415 7.59 6.47 -2.32
CA ASP A 415 8.18 6.92 -3.56
C ASP A 415 9.72 7.03 -3.44
N CYS A 416 10.25 7.41 -2.27
CA CYS A 416 11.68 7.37 -1.98
C CYS A 416 12.23 5.93 -1.89
N GLU A 417 11.49 5.03 -1.25
CA GLU A 417 11.82 3.59 -1.22
C GLU A 417 11.91 3.01 -2.64
N GLU A 418 10.90 3.28 -3.46
CA GLU A 418 10.84 2.80 -4.84
C GLU A 418 11.95 3.42 -5.71
N MET A 419 12.22 4.71 -5.54
CA MET A 419 13.31 5.39 -6.22
C MET A 419 14.66 4.78 -5.85
N LEU A 420 14.88 4.38 -4.59
CA LEU A 420 16.13 3.77 -4.16
C LEU A 420 16.26 2.35 -4.72
N ARG A 421 15.16 1.59 -4.74
CA ARG A 421 15.09 0.26 -5.35
C ARG A 421 15.47 0.30 -6.83
N LEU A 422 14.91 1.27 -7.56
CA LEU A 422 15.24 1.54 -8.96
C LEU A 422 16.70 1.98 -9.13
N TRP A 423 17.18 2.91 -8.31
CA TRP A 423 18.57 3.40 -8.34
C TRP A 423 19.61 2.28 -8.10
N ARG A 424 19.33 1.36 -7.17
CA ARG A 424 20.17 0.18 -6.90
C ARG A 424 20.07 -0.90 -7.99
N GLY A 425 19.22 -0.71 -8.99
CA GLY A 425 19.04 -1.64 -10.11
C GLY A 425 18.34 -2.94 -9.72
N GLN A 426 17.52 -2.93 -8.67
CA GLN A 426 16.79 -4.12 -8.18
C GLN A 426 15.52 -4.44 -9.00
N ILE A 427 15.37 -3.86 -10.20
CA ILE A 427 14.27 -4.10 -11.16
C ILE A 427 14.86 -4.24 -12.57
N GLU A 428 14.23 -5.05 -13.43
CA GLU A 428 14.59 -5.20 -14.85
C GLU A 428 14.48 -3.85 -15.59
N TRP A 429 15.63 -3.20 -15.79
CA TRP A 429 15.76 -2.08 -16.71
C TRP A 429 15.38 -2.48 -18.14
N THR A 430 14.68 -1.60 -18.85
CA THR A 430 14.56 -1.70 -20.31
C THR A 430 15.96 -1.71 -20.94
N ARG A 431 16.10 -2.36 -22.10
CA ARG A 431 17.41 -2.49 -22.79
C ARG A 431 18.08 -1.13 -23.01
N GLU A 432 17.29 -0.14 -23.42
CA GLU A 432 17.72 1.25 -23.60
C GLU A 432 18.30 1.88 -22.32
N ALA A 433 17.66 1.65 -21.16
CA ALA A 433 18.15 2.18 -19.90
C ALA A 433 19.42 1.45 -19.39
N LYS A 434 19.60 0.18 -19.75
CA LYS A 434 20.87 -0.54 -19.50
C LYS A 434 22.00 0.00 -20.36
N ASP A 435 21.73 0.24 -21.64
CA ASP A 435 22.71 0.75 -22.59
C ASP A 435 23.18 2.17 -22.20
N ASP A 436 22.26 3.03 -21.74
CA ASP A 436 22.60 4.35 -21.18
C ASP A 436 23.48 4.27 -19.93
N ILE A 437 23.24 3.30 -19.03
CA ILE A 437 24.05 3.11 -17.82
C ILE A 437 25.44 2.58 -18.16
N VAL A 438 25.54 1.66 -19.12
CA VAL A 438 26.82 1.14 -19.61
C VAL A 438 27.64 2.26 -20.24
N GLU A 439 27.00 3.15 -21.02
CA GLU A 439 27.71 4.24 -21.68
C GLU A 439 28.18 5.31 -20.69
N MET A 440 27.39 5.64 -19.66
CA MET A 440 27.82 6.58 -18.62
C MET A 440 28.91 6.02 -17.70
N ARG A 441 28.95 4.70 -17.44
CA ARG A 441 30.05 4.05 -16.71
C ARG A 441 31.38 4.07 -17.45
N LYS A 442 31.38 4.41 -18.76
CA LYS A 442 32.61 4.65 -19.52
C LYS A 442 33.07 6.10 -19.44
N GLN A 443 32.22 7.01 -18.94
CA GLN A 443 32.47 8.46 -18.89
C GLN A 443 32.90 8.94 -17.48
N HIS A 444 32.86 8.06 -16.49
CA HIS A 444 33.39 8.24 -15.13
C HIS A 444 34.25 7.03 -14.79
#